data_AF-A0A7K3L501-F1
#
_entry.id   AF-A0A7K3L501-F1
#
_cell.length_a   1.000
_cell.length_b   1.000
_cell.length_c   1.000
_cell.angle_alpha   90.00
_cell.angle_beta   90.00
_cell.angle_gamma   90.00
#
_symmetry.space_group_name_H-M   'P 1'
#
loop_
_entity.id
_entity.type
_entity.pdbx_description
1 polymer ?
#
loop_
_entity_poly.entity_id
_entity_poly.type
_entity_poly.pdbx_seq_one_letter_code
_entity_poly.pdbx_strand_id
1 'polypeptide(L)' 'MKFEETLLPEKSDVMTLQNMIRKYNKQNFETANQTDFAIYIKDDSENVMGGISGEIFGNWMDIEYLVIHES' A
#
# COMPACT_ATOMS: atom_id res chain seq x y z
N MET A 1 14.47 -20.53 -24.34
CA MET A 1 13.47 -19.65 -23.67
C MET A 1 12.99 -18.65 -24.71
N LYS A 2 11.70 -18.36 -24.78
CA LYS A 2 11.14 -17.36 -25.71
C LYS A 2 10.84 -16.10 -24.92
N PHE A 3 11.21 -14.94 -25.46
CA PHE A 3 10.94 -13.63 -24.88
C PHE A 3 9.93 -12.90 -25.77
N GLU A 4 9.00 -12.19 -25.15
CA GLU A 4 7.96 -11.41 -25.84
C GLU A 4 7.95 -10.00 -25.24
N GLU A 5 7.76 -8.99 -26.09
CA GLU A 5 7.71 -7.57 -25.72
C GLU A 5 6.40 -6.97 -26.25
N THR A 6 5.75 -6.14 -25.45
CA THR A 6 4.57 -5.38 -25.84
C THR A 6 4.52 -4.05 -25.09
N LEU A 7 4.04 -3.00 -25.75
CA LEU A 7 3.71 -1.72 -25.13
C LEU A 7 2.21 -1.62 -24.78
N LEU A 8 1.45 -2.69 -25.03
CA LEU A 8 0.02 -2.81 -24.77
C LEU A 8 -0.24 -4.10 -23.98
N PRO A 9 0.19 -4.19 -22.72
CA PRO A 9 0.05 -5.42 -21.94
C PRO A 9 -1.42 -5.71 -21.63
N GLU A 10 -1.81 -6.98 -21.71
CA GLU A 10 -3.11 -7.40 -21.21
C GLU A 10 -3.14 -7.31 -19.68
N LYS A 11 -4.28 -6.86 -19.13
CA LYS A 11 -4.44 -6.75 -17.67
C LYS A 11 -4.26 -8.09 -16.96
N SER A 12 -4.68 -9.19 -17.59
CA SER A 12 -4.52 -10.57 -17.11
C SER A 12 -3.06 -10.97 -16.94
N ASP A 13 -2.21 -10.64 -17.91
CA ASP A 13 -0.78 -10.94 -17.86
C ASP A 13 -0.10 -10.14 -16.74
N VAL A 14 -0.42 -8.85 -16.63
CA VAL A 14 0.07 -8.00 -15.53
C VAL A 14 -0.35 -8.55 -14.17
N MET A 15 -1.61 -8.96 -14.01
CA MET A 15 -2.09 -9.59 -12.76
C MET A 15 -1.38 -10.91 -12.47
N THR A 16 -1.07 -11.70 -13.51
CA THR A 16 -0.32 -12.95 -13.34
C THR A 16 1.08 -12.69 -12.78
N LEU A 17 1.80 -11.71 -13.35
CA LEU A 17 3.12 -11.29 -12.85
C LEU A 17 3.05 -10.77 -11.41
N GLN A 18 2.05 -9.93 -11.09
CA GLN A 18 1.81 -9.43 -9.74
C GLN A 18 1.55 -10.58 -8.74
N ASN A 19 0.78 -11.59 -9.13
CA ASN A 19 0.48 -12.73 -8.27
C ASN A 19 1.71 -13.61 -8.05
N MET A 20 2.59 -13.77 -9.04
CA MET A 20 3.86 -14.48 -8.88
C MET A 20 4.74 -13.83 -7.80
N ILE A 21 4.95 -12.50 -7.87
CA ILE A 21 5.78 -11.81 -6.89
C ILE A 21 5.11 -11.77 -5.51
N ARG A 22 3.78 -11.53 -5.43
CA ARG A 22 3.03 -11.57 -4.17
C ARG A 22 3.12 -12.93 -3.49
N LYS A 23 3.00 -14.01 -4.26
CA LYS A 23 3.11 -15.39 -3.73
C LYS A 23 4.52 -15.64 -3.17
N TYR A 24 5.55 -15.28 -3.92
CA TYR A 24 6.94 -15.43 -3.47
C TYR A 24 7.17 -14.61 -2.19
N ASN A 25 6.84 -13.32 -2.19
CA ASN A 25 7.05 -12.45 -1.03
C ASN A 25 6.31 -12.97 0.21
N LYS A 26 5.03 -13.35 0.09
CA LYS A 26 4.24 -13.93 1.19
C LYS A 26 4.88 -15.16 1.84
N GLN A 27 5.57 -15.99 1.06
CA GLN A 27 6.26 -17.18 1.58
C GLN A 27 7.59 -16.85 2.28
N ASN A 28 8.17 -15.68 2.00
CA ASN A 28 9.52 -15.30 2.46
C ASN A 28 9.53 -14.14 3.45
N PHE A 29 8.38 -13.54 3.77
CA PHE A 29 8.32 -12.48 4.78
C PHE A 29 8.61 -13.02 6.17
N GLU A 30 9.50 -12.34 6.90
CA GLU A 30 9.76 -12.62 8.32
C GLU A 30 8.51 -12.39 9.17
N THR A 31 7.69 -11.40 8.81
CA THR A 31 6.34 -11.23 9.37
C THR A 31 5.35 -10.87 8.27
N ALA A 32 4.23 -11.60 8.25
CA ALA A 32 3.15 -11.38 7.29
C ALA A 32 2.10 -10.39 7.81
N ASN A 33 2.38 -9.72 8.93
CA ASN A 33 1.48 -8.73 9.51
C ASN A 33 1.42 -7.51 8.59
N GLN A 34 0.22 -7.23 8.15
CA GLN A 34 -0.19 -6.08 7.36
C GLN A 34 -1.33 -5.41 8.11
N THR A 35 -1.22 -4.12 8.39
CA THR A 35 -2.26 -3.39 9.13
C THR A 35 -2.31 -1.95 8.66
N ASP A 36 -3.48 -1.52 8.22
CA ASP A 36 -3.75 -0.13 7.91
C ASP A 36 -3.75 0.70 9.19
N PHE A 37 -3.23 1.92 9.12
CA PHE A 37 -3.24 2.85 10.23
C PHE A 37 -3.65 4.24 9.80
N ALA A 38 -4.19 4.99 10.75
CA ALA A 38 -4.37 6.42 10.62
C ALA A 38 -4.23 7.10 11.99
N ILE A 39 -3.68 8.31 11.98
CA ILE A 39 -3.61 9.19 13.14
C ILE A 39 -4.24 10.52 12.72
N TYR A 40 -5.24 10.96 13.47
CA TYR A 40 -6.03 12.15 13.15
C TYR A 40 -5.80 13.25 14.18
N ILE A 41 -5.87 14.49 13.70
CA ILE A 41 -6.14 15.66 14.54
C ILE A 41 -7.63 15.96 14.40
N LYS A 42 -8.30 16.16 15.53
CA LYS A 42 -9.72 16.52 15.56
C LYS A 42 -9.94 17.84 16.29
N ASP A 43 -10.95 18.59 15.87
CA ASP A 43 -11.44 19.75 16.61
C ASP A 43 -12.34 19.34 17.80
N ASP A 44 -12.78 20.32 18.59
CA ASP A 44 -13.66 20.10 19.75
C ASP A 44 -15.03 19.52 19.38
N SER A 45 -15.39 19.56 18.09
CA SER A 45 -16.62 18.98 17.54
C SER A 45 -16.39 17.61 16.90
N GLU A 46 -15.23 17.00 17.12
CA GLU A 46 -14.82 15.69 16.57
C GLU A 46 -14.63 15.65 15.04
N ASN A 47 -14.55 16.80 14.37
CA ASN A 47 -14.25 16.85 12.94
C ASN A 47 -12.75 16.64 12.70
N VAL A 48 -12.40 15.87 11.66
CA VAL A 48 -11.00 15.64 11.28
C VAL A 48 -10.43 16.89 10.61
N MET A 49 -9.42 17.49 11.25
CA MET A 49 -8.71 18.68 10.77
C MET A 49 -7.43 18.34 10.01
N GLY A 50 -7.07 17.06 9.94
CA GLY A 50 -5.86 16.58 9.29
C GLY A 50 -5.40 15.26 9.89
N GLY A 51 -4.32 14.73 9.34
CA GLY A 51 -3.76 13.48 9.81
C GLY A 51 -2.77 12.85 8.85
N ILE A 52 -2.38 11.64 9.22
CA ILE A 52 -1.52 10.75 8.45
C ILE A 52 -2.21 9.39 8.33
N SER A 53 -2.12 8.75 7.17
CA SER A 53 -2.60 7.39 6.97
C SER A 53 -1.68 6.60 6.07
N GLY A 54 -1.73 5.28 6.20
CA GLY A 54 -0.99 4.36 5.36
C GLY A 54 -1.04 2.95 5.92
N GLU A 55 0.03 2.19 5.69
CA GLU A 55 0.10 0.77 6.01
C GLU A 55 1.37 0.47 6.81
N ILE A 56 1.24 -0.37 7.83
CA ILE A 56 2.38 -1.04 8.46
C ILE A 56 2.46 -2.43 7.87
N PHE A 57 3.60 -2.70 7.22
CA PHE A 57 3.89 -3.98 6.61
C PHE A 57 5.28 -4.45 7.04
N GLY A 58 5.35 -5.62 7.68
CA GLY A 58 6.63 -6.09 8.17
C GLY A 58 7.10 -5.27 9.37
N ASN A 59 8.34 -4.77 9.26
CA ASN A 59 8.92 -3.77 10.16
C ASN A 59 8.95 -2.36 9.52
N TRP A 60 8.22 -2.17 8.43
CA TRP A 60 8.18 -0.94 7.66
C TRP A 60 6.82 -0.26 7.81
N MET A 61 6.85 1.07 7.74
CA MET A 61 5.65 1.90 7.67
C MET A 61 5.69 2.67 6.36
N ASP A 62 4.65 2.53 5.56
CA ASP A 62 4.43 3.29 4.34
C ASP A 62 3.38 4.38 4.61
N ILE A 63 3.70 5.62 4.21
CA ILE A 63 2.81 6.77 4.38
C ILE A 63 2.15 7.05 3.04
N GLU A 64 0.84 6.80 2.96
CA GLU A 64 0.07 7.05 1.75
C GLU A 64 -0.35 8.53 1.68
N TYR A 65 -0.80 9.08 2.81
CA TYR A 65 -1.29 10.46 2.89
C TYR A 65 -0.82 11.16 4.15
N LEU A 66 -0.45 12.44 4.00
CA LEU A 66 -0.24 13.38 5.09
C LEU A 66 -0.88 14.71 4.68
N VAL A 67 -1.82 15.19 5.49
CA VAL A 67 -2.57 16.41 5.20
C VAL A 67 -2.93 17.14 6.47
N ILE A 68 -2.92 18.47 6.40
CA ILE A 68 -3.45 19.37 7.42
C ILE A 68 -4.40 20.33 6.71
N HIS A 69 -5.58 20.55 7.29
CA HIS A 69 -6.51 21.54 6.81
C HIS A 69 -5.92 22.95 6.99
N GLU A 70 -5.95 23.77 5.95
CA GLU A 70 -5.23 25.06 5.88
C GLU A 70 -5.83 26.17 6.78
N SER A 71 -7.05 25.97 7.29
CA SER A 71 -7.85 26.96 8.05
C SER A 71 -7.09 27.89 8.97
#